data_AF-A0A4S2EZH8-F1
#
_entry.id   AF-A0A4S2EZH8-F1
#
_cell.length_a   1.000
_cell.length_b   1.000
_cell.length_c   1.000
_cell.angle_alpha   90.00
_cell.angle_beta   90.00
_cell.angle_gamma   90.00
#
_symmetry.space_group_name_H-M   'P 1'
#
loop_
_entity.id
_entity.type
_entity.pdbx_description
1 polymer ?
#
loop_
_entity_poly.entity_id
_entity_poly.type
_entity_poly.pdbx_seq_one_letter_code
_entity_poly.pdbx_strand_id
1 'polypeptide(L)'
;MDPMKLAETVVALALGGVVTWCVARINRMGDEGRDAAAAQSRREDALDAAVRTLLRSHIVDAYDVYVLGDKPMSVERRQELDSCYQAYHALGGNGTGTGLYEEICKVPVKTFYGQSRKDKA
;
A
#
# COMPACT_ATOMS: atom_id res chain seq x y z
N MET A 1 0.88 11.13 69.20
CA MET A 1 0.55 11.12 67.75
C MET A 1 -0.93 10.86 67.67
N ASP A 2 -1.72 11.85 67.27
CA ASP A 2 -3.17 11.74 67.33
C ASP A 2 -3.64 10.71 66.30
N PRO A 3 -4.42 9.68 66.70
CA PRO A 3 -4.82 8.59 65.82
C PRO A 3 -5.62 9.08 64.60
N MET A 4 -6.31 10.22 64.73
CA MET A 4 -7.05 10.87 63.63
C MET A 4 -6.14 11.39 62.50
N LYS A 5 -5.00 12.01 62.81
CA LYS A 5 -4.07 12.53 61.79
C LYS A 5 -3.39 11.41 61.00
N LEU A 6 -3.13 10.29 61.68
CA LEU A 6 -2.60 9.09 61.04
C LEU A 6 -3.59 8.53 60.02
N ALA A 7 -4.88 8.42 60.38
CA ALA A 7 -5.92 7.92 59.49
C ALA A 7 -6.09 8.79 58.24
N GLU A 8 -6.07 10.12 58.38
CA GLU A 8 -6.22 11.06 57.27
C GLU A 8 -5.07 10.96 56.26
N THR A 9 -3.81 10.89 56.75
CA THR A 9 -2.64 10.72 55.87
C THR A 9 -2.65 9.39 55.12
N VAL A 10 -3.09 8.30 55.76
CA VAL A 10 -3.21 6.98 55.13
C VAL A 10 -4.29 6.98 54.04
N VAL A 11 -5.44 7.61 54.30
CA VAL A 11 -6.53 7.75 53.31
C VAL A 11 -6.07 8.59 52.11
N ALA A 12 -5.38 9.71 52.35
CA ALA A 12 -4.86 10.56 51.28
C ALA A 12 -3.85 9.83 50.37
N LEU A 13 -2.94 9.05 50.97
CA LEU A 13 -1.94 8.26 50.23
C LEU A 13 -2.60 7.14 49.40
N ALA A 14 -3.62 6.48 49.95
CA ALA A 14 -4.37 5.45 49.24
C ALA A 14 -5.13 6.02 48.03
N LEU A 15 -5.82 7.15 48.18
CA LEU A 15 -6.56 7.79 47.10
C LEU A 15 -5.61 8.30 45.99
N GLY A 16 -4.47 8.90 46.35
CA GLY A 16 -3.46 9.33 45.38
C GLY A 16 -2.88 8.18 44.57
N GLY A 17 -2.66 7.02 45.21
CA GLY A 17 -2.21 5.80 44.54
C GLY A 17 -3.20 5.28 43.50
N VAL A 18 -4.51 5.28 43.82
CA VAL A 18 -5.56 4.84 42.89
C VAL A 18 -5.68 5.77 41.69
N VAL A 19 -5.67 7.10 41.91
CA VAL A 19 -5.73 8.08 40.82
C VAL A 19 -4.51 7.96 39.91
N THR A 20 -3.31 7.86 40.47
CA THR A 20 -2.06 7.67 39.70
C THR A 20 -2.11 6.38 38.88
N TRP A 21 -2.61 5.29 39.47
CA TRP A 21 -2.79 4.01 38.78
C TRP A 21 -3.80 4.10 37.63
N CYS A 22 -4.95 4.77 37.84
CA CYS A 22 -5.96 4.97 36.79
C CYS A 22 -5.42 5.81 35.62
N VAL A 23 -4.70 6.90 35.90
CA VAL A 23 -4.07 7.73 34.86
C VAL A 23 -3.02 6.93 34.08
N ALA A 24 -2.17 6.17 34.78
CA ALA A 24 -1.18 5.30 34.15
C ALA A 24 -1.84 4.21 33.27
N ARG A 25 -3.00 3.69 33.69
CA ARG A 25 -3.79 2.71 32.91
C ARG A 25 -4.32 3.33 31.62
N ILE A 26 -4.88 4.54 31.69
CA ILE A 26 -5.41 5.27 30.53
C ILE A 26 -4.30 5.54 29.51
N ASN A 27 -3.14 6.02 29.98
CA ASN A 27 -2.00 6.31 29.10
C ASN A 27 -1.46 5.03 28.43
N ARG A 28 -1.35 3.91 29.16
CA ARG A 28 -0.91 2.63 28.57
C ARG A 28 -1.83 2.12 27.46
N MET A 29 -3.15 2.24 27.63
CA MET A 29 -4.09 1.85 26.56
C MET A 29 -3.95 2.74 25.31
N GLY A 30 -3.59 4.02 25.49
CA GLY A 30 -3.33 4.93 24.38
C GLY A 30 -2.06 4.59 23.61
N ASP A 31 -0.98 4.24 24.31
CA ASP A 31 0.30 3.87 23.70
C ASP A 31 0.19 2.51 22.96
N GLU A 32 -0.45 1.51 23.56
CA GLU A 32 -0.72 0.22 22.91
C GLU A 32 -1.54 0.39 21.61
N GLY A 33 -2.54 1.28 21.63
CA GLY A 33 -3.34 1.60 20.45
C GLY A 33 -2.54 2.31 19.35
N ARG A 34 -1.65 3.23 19.73
CA ARG A 34 -0.76 3.94 18.78
C ARG A 34 0.27 3.01 18.17
N ASP A 35 0.87 2.13 18.96
CA ASP A 35 1.84 1.16 18.47
C ASP A 35 1.19 0.14 17.53
N ALA A 36 -0.01 -0.33 17.86
CA ALA A 36 -0.79 -1.19 16.98
C ALA A 36 -1.17 -0.49 15.66
N ALA A 37 -1.63 0.77 15.73
CA ALA A 37 -1.95 1.56 14.55
C ALA A 37 -0.69 1.84 13.68
N ALA A 38 0.44 2.14 14.31
CA ALA A 38 1.70 2.36 13.61
C ALA A 38 2.24 1.08 12.98
N ALA A 39 2.10 -0.08 13.64
CA ALA A 39 2.47 -1.37 13.08
C ALA A 39 1.58 -1.74 11.88
N GLN A 40 0.28 -1.47 11.97
CA GLN A 40 -0.67 -1.68 10.88
C GLN A 40 -0.35 -0.79 9.68
N SER A 41 -0.14 0.52 9.90
CA SER A 41 0.24 1.47 8.85
C SER A 41 1.54 1.05 8.16
N ARG A 42 2.58 0.67 8.91
CA ARG A 42 3.84 0.17 8.30
C ARG A 42 3.63 -1.08 7.45
N ARG A 43 2.72 -1.97 7.86
CA ARG A 43 2.39 -3.17 7.10
C ARG A 43 1.65 -2.81 5.81
N GLU A 44 0.70 -1.89 5.87
CA GLU A 44 -0.02 -1.37 4.71
C GLU A 44 0.95 -0.71 3.73
N ASP A 45 1.83 0.18 4.21
CA ASP A 45 2.87 0.81 3.39
C ASP A 45 3.78 -0.21 2.70
N ALA A 46 4.18 -1.28 3.42
CA ALA A 46 5.00 -2.35 2.86
C ALA A 46 4.26 -3.15 1.78
N LEU A 47 2.96 -3.40 1.97
CA LEU A 47 2.13 -4.07 0.96
C LEU A 47 1.97 -3.19 -0.28
N ASP A 48 1.70 -1.90 -0.11
CA ASP A 48 1.57 -0.94 -1.21
C ASP A 48 2.89 -0.81 -1.99
N ALA A 49 4.03 -0.81 -1.31
CA ALA A 49 5.34 -0.83 -1.94
C ALA A 49 5.58 -2.12 -2.75
N ALA A 50 5.19 -3.27 -2.20
CA ALA A 50 5.30 -4.56 -2.88
C ALA A 50 4.41 -4.64 -4.13
N VAL A 51 3.13 -4.27 -4.01
CA VAL A 51 2.16 -4.25 -5.13
C VAL A 51 2.64 -3.31 -6.23
N ARG A 52 3.09 -2.10 -5.86
CA ARG A 52 3.65 -1.15 -6.82
C ARG A 52 4.86 -1.70 -7.55
N THR A 53 5.74 -2.42 -6.85
CA THR A 53 6.92 -3.05 -7.44
C THR A 53 6.53 -4.12 -8.45
N LEU A 54 5.51 -4.92 -8.13
CA LEU A 54 4.98 -5.95 -9.04
C LEU A 54 4.35 -5.35 -10.29
N LEU A 55 3.48 -4.34 -10.14
CA LEU A 55 2.86 -3.65 -11.27
C LEU A 55 3.90 -2.98 -12.17
N ARG A 56 4.93 -2.36 -11.57
CA ARG A 56 6.06 -1.82 -12.33
C ARG A 56 6.78 -2.90 -13.12
N SER A 57 7.02 -4.07 -12.53
CA SER A 57 7.64 -5.20 -13.24
C SER A 57 6.83 -5.60 -14.46
N HIS A 58 5.50 -5.68 -14.33
CA HIS A 58 4.61 -6.01 -15.44
C HIS A 58 4.67 -4.97 -16.57
N ILE A 59 4.79 -3.67 -16.25
CA ILE A 59 5.02 -2.61 -17.25
C ILE A 59 6.38 -2.79 -17.94
N VAL A 60 7.45 -3.10 -17.20
CA VAL A 60 8.78 -3.36 -17.76
C VAL A 60 8.74 -4.55 -18.72
N ASP A 61 8.12 -5.66 -18.31
CA ASP A 61 8.00 -6.85 -19.14
C ASP A 61 7.24 -6.54 -20.44
N ALA A 62 6.18 -5.73 -20.36
CA ALA A 62 5.46 -5.29 -21.53
C ALA A 62 6.29 -4.38 -22.45
N TYR A 63 7.09 -3.48 -21.87
CA TYR A 63 8.02 -2.64 -22.64
C TYR A 63 9.04 -3.50 -23.41
N ASP A 64 9.63 -4.49 -22.75
CA ASP A 64 10.58 -5.41 -23.37
C ASP A 64 9.94 -6.20 -24.53
N VAL A 65 8.70 -6.64 -24.37
CA VAL A 65 7.98 -7.42 -25.39
C VAL A 65 7.55 -6.58 -26.59
N TYR A 66 6.93 -5.42 -26.34
CA TYR A 66 6.21 -4.67 -27.38
C TYR A 66 7.02 -3.51 -27.95
N VAL A 67 7.85 -2.86 -27.15
CA VAL A 67 8.69 -1.73 -27.59
C VAL A 67 10.03 -2.25 -28.08
N LEU A 68 10.77 -2.99 -27.24
CA LEU A 68 12.08 -3.52 -27.64
C LEU A 68 11.95 -4.72 -28.60
N GLY A 69 10.95 -5.57 -28.40
CA GLY A 69 10.69 -6.74 -29.23
C GLY A 69 9.96 -6.47 -30.54
N ASP A 70 9.54 -5.22 -30.80
CA ASP A 70 8.79 -4.78 -31.99
C ASP A 70 7.60 -5.68 -32.34
N LYS A 71 6.84 -6.08 -31.30
CA LYS A 71 5.66 -6.94 -31.47
C LYS A 71 4.38 -6.10 -31.51
N PRO A 72 3.41 -6.45 -32.37
CA PRO A 72 2.10 -5.83 -32.30
C PRO A 72 1.38 -6.21 -31.00
N MET A 73 0.59 -5.28 -30.48
CA MET A 73 -0.20 -5.47 -29.27
C MET A 73 -1.69 -5.69 -29.60
N SER A 74 -2.40 -6.54 -28.85
CA SER A 74 -3.86 -6.67 -28.99
C SER A 74 -4.60 -5.58 -28.22
N VAL A 75 -5.89 -5.39 -28.53
CA VAL A 75 -6.74 -4.40 -27.83
C VAL A 75 -6.89 -4.76 -26.34
N GLU A 76 -7.10 -6.04 -26.04
CA GLU A 76 -7.27 -6.54 -24.67
C GLU A 76 -6.00 -6.33 -23.86
N ARG A 77 -4.84 -6.58 -24.49
CA ARG A 77 -3.54 -6.36 -23.84
C ARG A 77 -3.31 -4.88 -23.53
N ARG A 78 -3.72 -3.97 -24.42
CA ARG A 78 -3.68 -2.53 -24.12
C ARG A 78 -4.53 -2.20 -22.90
N GLN A 79 -5.79 -2.64 -22.85
CA GLN A 79 -6.69 -2.37 -21.73
C GLN A 79 -6.16 -2.92 -20.39
N GLU A 80 -5.56 -4.11 -20.42
CA GLU A 80 -4.90 -4.70 -19.24
C GLU A 80 -3.74 -3.81 -18.76
N LEU A 81 -2.88 -3.35 -19.68
CA LEU A 81 -1.74 -2.49 -19.33
C LEU A 81 -2.18 -1.11 -18.85
N ASP A 82 -3.24 -0.55 -19.43
CA ASP A 82 -3.83 0.72 -18.98
C ASP A 82 -4.33 0.60 -17.54
N SER A 83 -5.01 -0.51 -17.21
CA SER A 83 -5.50 -0.80 -15.86
C SER A 83 -4.34 -1.01 -14.87
N CYS A 84 -3.31 -1.74 -15.30
CA CYS A 84 -2.08 -1.95 -14.53
C CYS A 84 -1.38 -0.61 -14.21
N TYR A 85 -1.24 0.25 -15.22
CA TYR A 85 -0.64 1.57 -15.07
C TYR A 85 -1.45 2.47 -14.13
N GLN A 86 -2.79 2.49 -14.25
CA GLN A 86 -3.64 3.28 -13.35
C GLN A 86 -3.47 2.86 -11.89
N ALA A 87 -3.47 1.56 -11.60
CA ALA A 87 -3.24 1.04 -10.26
C ALA A 87 -1.83 1.39 -9.74
N TYR A 88 -0.81 1.24 -10.58
CA TYR A 88 0.56 1.63 -10.23
C TYR A 88 0.69 3.12 -9.92
N HIS A 89 0.06 3.97 -10.74
CA HIS A 89 0.10 5.42 -10.59
C HIS A 89 -0.65 5.87 -9.33
N ALA A 90 -1.80 5.26 -9.02
CA ALA A 90 -2.59 5.55 -7.83
C ALA A 90 -1.83 5.29 -6.52
N LEU A 91 -0.91 4.32 -6.51
CA LEU A 91 -0.06 4.05 -5.35
C LEU A 91 1.03 5.14 -5.17
N GLY A 92 1.28 6.01 -6.15
CA GLY A 92 2.27 7.10 -6.10
C GLY A 92 3.54 6.78 -6.90
N GLY A 93 3.39 6.25 -8.12
CA GLY A 93 4.45 5.76 -9.00
C GLY A 93 5.75 6.59 -9.03
N ASN A 94 6.90 5.94 -9.22
CA ASN A 94 8.23 6.55 -9.16
C ASN A 94 8.69 7.23 -10.46
N GLY A 95 7.76 7.60 -11.36
CA GLY A 95 8.02 8.27 -12.64
C GLY A 95 8.67 7.40 -13.72
N THR A 96 9.52 6.44 -13.36
CA THR A 96 10.19 5.54 -14.32
C THR A 96 9.20 4.62 -15.04
N GLY A 97 8.21 4.07 -14.32
CA GLY A 97 7.16 3.25 -14.93
C GLY A 97 6.28 4.02 -15.91
N THR A 98 6.05 5.32 -15.65
CA THR A 98 5.26 6.20 -16.51
C THR A 98 5.90 6.39 -17.88
N GLY A 99 7.21 6.68 -17.93
CA GLY A 99 7.91 6.82 -19.21
C GLY A 99 7.87 5.55 -20.07
N LEU A 100 8.03 4.37 -19.45
CA LEU A 100 7.91 3.10 -20.16
C LEU A 100 6.51 2.88 -20.73
N TYR A 101 5.49 3.20 -19.93
CA TYR A 101 4.10 3.08 -20.35
C TYR A 101 3.73 4.05 -21.48
N GLU A 102 4.29 5.26 -21.50
CA GLU A 102 4.12 6.21 -22.60
C GLU A 102 4.70 5.69 -23.91
N GLU A 103 5.85 4.99 -23.89
CA GLU A 103 6.40 4.33 -25.07
C GLU A 103 5.55 3.13 -25.51
N ILE A 104 5.07 2.31 -24.56
CA ILE A 104 4.11 1.24 -24.84
C ILE A 104 2.86 1.81 -25.52
N CYS A 105 2.43 3.01 -25.12
CA CYS A 105 1.25 3.64 -25.69
C CYS A 105 1.37 3.96 -27.19
N LYS A 106 2.60 4.10 -27.70
CA LYS A 106 2.88 4.36 -29.12
C LYS A 106 2.90 3.09 -29.97
N VAL A 107 2.98 1.91 -29.36
CA VAL A 107 3.00 0.64 -30.09
C VAL A 107 1.67 0.43 -30.82
N PRO A 108 1.70 0.09 -32.12
CA PRO A 108 0.49 -0.12 -32.90
C PRO A 108 -0.30 -1.31 -32.39
N VAL A 109 -1.60 -1.11 -32.21
CA VAL A 109 -2.53 -2.15 -31.81
C VAL A 109 -3.04 -2.87 -33.05
N LYS A 110 -2.83 -4.20 -33.14
CA LYS A 110 -3.39 -5.04 -34.20
C LYS A 110 -4.35 -6.07 -33.61
N THR A 111 -5.61 -5.93 -34.03
CA THR A 111 -6.72 -6.90 -33.95
C THR A 111 -7.23 -7.31 -32.55
N PHE A 112 -8.54 -7.55 -32.53
CA PHE A 112 -9.35 -8.18 -31.48
C PHE A 112 -9.32 -9.70 -31.70
N TYR A 113 -9.18 -10.53 -30.66
CA TYR A 113 -9.17 -11.98 -30.88
C TYR A 113 -10.58 -12.51 -31.11
N GLY A 114 -10.95 -12.51 -32.39
CA GLY A 114 -12.00 -13.31 -32.98
C GLY A 114 -11.68 -13.53 -34.46
N GLN A 115 -10.88 -14.56 -34.76
CA GLN A 115 -10.51 -15.05 -36.10
C GLN A 115 -9.35 -14.33 -36.83
N SER A 116 -8.17 -14.95 -36.84
CA SER A 116 -7.45 -15.17 -38.11
C SER A 116 -6.86 -16.58 -38.09
N ARG A 117 -7.74 -17.56 -38.31
CA ARG A 117 -7.38 -18.88 -38.80
C ARG A 117 -7.92 -18.96 -40.22
N LYS A 118 -7.29 -18.26 -41.16
CA LYS A 118 -7.34 -18.50 -42.60
C LYS A 118 -6.44 -17.45 -43.22
N ASP A 119 -5.23 -17.90 -43.55
CA ASP A 119 -4.40 -17.47 -44.69
C ASP A 119 -3.21 -18.43 -44.75
N LYS A 120 -3.52 -19.72 -44.94
CA LYS A 120 -2.64 -20.65 -45.65
C LYS A 120 -3.31 -20.87 -46.99
N ALA A 121 -2.99 -20.01 -47.94
CA ALA A 121 -3.07 -20.29 -49.36
C ALA A 121 -1.69 -20.77 -49.81
#